data_AF-A0A523ZSH8-F1
#
_entry.id   AF-A0A523ZSH8-F1
#
_cell.length_a   1.000
_cell.length_b   1.000
_cell.length_c   1.000
_cell.angle_alpha   90.00
_cell.angle_beta   90.00
_cell.angle_gamma   90.00
#
_symmetry.space_group_name_H-M   'P 1'
#
loop_
_entity.id
_entity.type
_entity.pdbx_description
1 polymer ?
#
loop_
_entity_poly.entity_id
_entity_poly.type
_entity_poly.pdbx_seq_one_letter_code
_entity_poly.pdbx_strand_id
1 'polypeptide(L)'
;MKPFKSFLAPQMDEFLNYRETLGYSLKTLRYHLLILDRYLRDKTADWHSLRPAFFLEMRANLKMEASSVNANLSAARTFFQFLVRRGYYSENPLQDIPHLKKHAIVPFIFTPEQTDQLLEA
;
A
#
# COMPACT_ATOMS: atom_id res chain seq x y z
N MET A 1 -7.90 10.66 14.20
CA MET A 1 -7.69 9.69 13.08
C MET A 1 -7.72 8.27 13.64
N LYS A 2 -8.09 7.24 12.87
CA LYS A 2 -8.13 5.84 13.37
C LYS A 2 -6.72 5.35 13.75
N PRO A 3 -6.50 4.81 14.96
CA PRO A 3 -5.20 4.29 15.38
C PRO A 3 -4.87 2.95 14.72
N PHE A 4 -3.59 2.64 14.59
CA PHE A 4 -3.11 1.29 14.29
C PHE A 4 -3.29 0.39 15.52
N LYS A 5 -3.48 -0.90 15.32
CA LYS A 5 -3.82 -1.84 16.40
C LYS A 5 -3.08 -3.19 16.34
N SER A 6 -2.27 -3.43 15.31
CA SER A 6 -1.41 -4.60 15.21
C SER A 6 -0.15 -4.45 16.08
N PHE A 7 0.62 -5.53 16.24
CA PHE A 7 1.91 -5.50 16.93
C PHE A 7 2.95 -4.57 16.28
N LEU A 8 2.74 -4.19 15.01
CA LEU A 8 3.58 -3.23 14.26
C LEU A 8 3.12 -1.78 14.40
N ALA A 9 2.06 -1.50 15.17
CA ALA A 9 1.53 -0.15 15.35
C ALA A 9 2.61 0.89 15.73
N PRO A 10 3.53 0.62 16.68
CA PRO A 10 4.57 1.59 17.03
C PRO A 10 5.47 1.94 15.85
N GLN A 11 5.90 0.95 15.06
CA GLN A 11 6.75 1.17 13.90
C GLN A 11 6.00 1.86 12.77
N MET A 12 4.70 1.63 12.61
CA MET A 12 3.88 2.34 11.63
C MET A 12 3.78 3.83 11.97
N ASP A 13 3.56 4.17 13.24
CA ASP A 13 3.55 5.58 13.68
C ASP A 13 4.94 6.21 13.56
N GLU A 14 6.01 5.50 13.92
CA GLU A 14 7.39 5.95 13.74
C GLU A 14 7.71 6.23 12.26
N PHE A 15 7.28 5.33 11.36
CA PHE A 15 7.45 5.49 9.93
C PHE A 15 6.68 6.70 9.38
N LEU A 16 5.44 6.92 9.84
CA LEU A 16 4.68 8.09 9.44
C LEU A 16 5.34 9.39 9.90
N ASN A 17 5.82 9.45 11.14
CA ASN A 17 6.55 10.60 11.67
C ASN A 17 7.82 10.85 10.84
N TYR A 18 8.59 9.80 10.53
CA TYR A 18 9.77 9.90 9.67
C TYR A 18 9.43 10.43 8.26
N ARG A 19 8.30 10.03 7.70
CA ARG A 19 7.86 10.54 6.39
C ARG A 19 7.40 11.99 6.46
N GLU A 20 6.76 12.39 7.55
CA GLU A 20 6.31 13.75 7.79
C GLU A 20 7.47 14.73 7.89
N THR A 21 8.53 14.37 8.63
CA THR A 21 9.73 15.22 8.78
C THR A 21 10.49 15.42 7.46
N LEU A 22 10.32 14.51 6.51
CA LEU A 22 10.82 14.62 5.14
C LEU A 22 9.89 15.41 4.20
N GLY A 23 8.77 15.94 4.70
CA GLY A 23 7.82 16.74 3.93
C GLY A 23 6.84 15.93 3.07
N TYR A 24 6.69 14.63 3.30
CA TYR A 24 5.73 13.82 2.53
C TYR A 24 4.29 13.98 3.04
N SER A 25 3.33 13.99 2.10
CA SER A 25 1.91 13.85 2.44
C SER A 25 1.61 12.44 2.95
N LEU A 26 0.99 12.35 4.14
CA LEU A 26 0.76 11.08 4.83
C LEU A 26 -0.61 10.45 4.53
N LYS A 27 -1.57 11.19 3.97
CA LYS A 27 -2.98 10.75 3.89
C LYS A 27 -3.12 9.40 3.17
N THR A 28 -2.56 9.30 1.97
CA THR A 28 -2.60 8.07 1.16
C THR A 28 -1.77 6.95 1.78
N LEU A 29 -0.58 7.27 2.30
CA LEU A 29 0.29 6.29 2.94
C LEU A 29 -0.37 5.65 4.17
N ARG A 30 -0.96 6.46 5.05
CA ARG A 30 -1.66 5.97 6.23
C ARG A 30 -2.85 5.09 5.87
N TYR A 31 -3.59 5.43 4.83
CA TYR A 31 -4.69 4.59 4.35
C TYR A 31 -4.20 3.18 4.00
N HIS A 32 -3.09 3.05 3.26
CA HIS A 32 -2.50 1.75 2.93
C HIS A 32 -1.94 1.02 4.15
N LEU A 33 -1.29 1.72 5.08
CA LEU A 33 -0.82 1.12 6.33
C LEU A 33 -1.97 0.60 7.19
N LEU A 34 -3.13 1.25 7.19
CA LEU A 34 -4.32 0.75 7.91
C LEU A 34 -4.88 -0.54 7.30
N ILE A 35 -4.70 -0.76 5.99
CA ILE A 35 -5.07 -2.01 5.34
C ILE A 35 -4.10 -3.12 5.77
N LEU A 36 -2.80 -2.83 5.78
CA LEU A 36 -1.79 -3.77 6.31
C LEU A 36 -2.04 -4.08 7.80
N ASP A 37 -2.24 -3.08 8.64
CA ASP A 37 -2.54 -3.23 10.08
C ASP A 37 -3.75 -4.13 10.33
N ARG A 38 -4.81 -3.94 9.54
CA ARG A 38 -6.00 -4.79 9.61
C ARG A 38 -5.68 -6.22 9.19
N TYR A 39 -4.98 -6.40 8.07
CA TYR A 39 -4.63 -7.72 7.57
C TYR A 39 -3.76 -8.51 8.56
N LEU A 40 -2.78 -7.85 9.19
CA LEU A 40 -1.95 -8.43 10.25
C LEU A 40 -2.80 -8.92 11.43
N ARG A 41 -3.79 -8.13 11.85
CA ARG A 41 -4.70 -8.50 12.94
C ARG A 41 -5.64 -9.64 12.58
N ASP A 42 -6.26 -9.58 11.40
CA ASP A 42 -7.21 -10.59 10.95
C ASP A 42 -6.54 -11.96 10.81
N LYS A 43 -5.23 -11.98 10.53
CA LYS A 43 -4.40 -13.19 10.45
C LYS A 43 -3.69 -13.53 11.77
N THR A 44 -3.95 -12.78 12.85
CA THR A 44 -3.25 -12.92 14.14
C THR A 44 -1.73 -13.05 13.98
N ALA A 45 -1.18 -12.26 13.07
CA ALA A 45 0.22 -12.34 12.67
C ALA A 45 1.13 -11.81 13.77
N ASP A 46 2.35 -12.33 13.78
CA ASP A 46 3.47 -11.88 14.59
C ASP A 46 4.70 -11.63 13.70
N TRP A 47 5.85 -11.32 14.32
CA TRP A 47 7.11 -11.10 13.60
C TRP A 47 7.54 -12.32 12.76
N HIS A 48 7.31 -13.54 13.24
CA HIS A 48 7.72 -14.77 12.55
C HIS A 48 6.84 -15.07 11.32
N SER A 49 5.63 -14.53 11.30
CA SER A 49 4.66 -14.64 10.21
C SER A 49 5.07 -13.82 8.97
N LEU A 50 5.91 -12.78 9.11
CA LEU A 50 6.19 -11.79 8.05
C LEU A 50 7.17 -12.25 6.97
N ARG A 51 6.96 -13.46 6.45
CA ARG A 51 7.74 -14.04 5.34
C ARG A 51 7.14 -13.64 3.99
N PRO A 52 7.88 -13.76 2.86
CA PRO A 52 7.34 -13.45 1.53
C PRO A 52 6.00 -14.13 1.23
N ALA A 53 5.80 -15.37 1.70
CA ALA A 53 4.54 -16.11 1.54
C ALA A 53 3.32 -15.39 2.15
N PHE A 54 3.47 -14.70 3.28
CA PHE A 54 2.40 -13.93 3.93
C PHE A 54 1.89 -12.80 3.02
N PHE A 55 2.82 -12.12 2.35
CA PHE A 55 2.48 -11.01 1.45
C PHE A 55 1.97 -11.49 0.10
N LEU A 56 2.37 -12.70 -0.35
CA LEU A 56 1.74 -13.36 -1.50
C LEU A 56 0.28 -13.74 -1.19
N GLU A 57 0.02 -14.24 0.03
CA GLU A 57 -1.33 -14.51 0.49
C GLU A 57 -2.16 -13.22 0.59
N MET A 58 -1.57 -12.13 1.13
CA MET A 58 -2.20 -10.82 1.16
C MET A 58 -2.55 -10.34 -0.25
N ARG A 59 -1.61 -10.46 -1.20
CA ARG A 59 -1.80 -10.09 -2.61
C ARG A 59 -2.96 -10.84 -3.26
N ALA A 60 -3.15 -12.12 -2.92
CA ALA A 60 -4.22 -12.95 -3.49
C ALA A 60 -5.59 -12.70 -2.84
N ASN A 61 -5.62 -12.33 -1.56
CA ASN A 61 -6.86 -12.29 -0.77
C ASN A 61 -7.43 -10.89 -0.52
N LEU A 62 -6.70 -9.82 -0.87
CA LEU A 62 -7.23 -8.46 -0.82
C LEU A 62 -8.35 -8.29 -1.85
N LYS A 63 -9.58 -8.10 -1.38
CA LYS A 63 -10.79 -7.89 -2.21
C LYS A 63 -10.84 -6.46 -2.76
N MET A 64 -9.97 -6.15 -3.74
CA MET A 64 -9.90 -4.84 -4.41
C MET A 64 -9.28 -4.96 -5.80
N GLU A 65 -9.41 -3.90 -6.59
CA GLU A 65 -8.77 -3.77 -7.91
C GLU A 65 -7.25 -3.99 -7.86
N ALA A 66 -6.69 -4.53 -8.96
CA ALA A 66 -5.26 -4.84 -9.07
C ALA A 66 -4.37 -3.60 -8.80
N SER A 67 -4.80 -2.41 -9.24
CA SER A 67 -4.12 -1.14 -8.96
C SER A 67 -4.05 -0.84 -7.46
N SER A 68 -5.16 -1.05 -6.74
CA SER A 68 -5.27 -0.86 -5.30
C SER A 68 -4.43 -1.88 -4.52
N VAL A 69 -4.45 -3.16 -4.91
CA VAL A 69 -3.56 -4.17 -4.29
C VAL A 69 -2.10 -3.77 -4.46
N ASN A 70 -1.71 -3.35 -5.67
CA ASN A 70 -0.34 -2.91 -5.95
C ASN A 70 0.07 -1.68 -5.13
N ALA A 71 -0.84 -0.73 -4.92
CA ALA A 71 -0.58 0.44 -4.06
C ALA A 71 -0.35 0.02 -2.60
N ASN A 72 -1.16 -0.90 -2.08
CA ASN A 72 -0.97 -1.46 -0.74
C ASN A 72 0.37 -2.21 -0.59
N LEU A 73 0.72 -3.07 -1.55
CA LEU A 73 2.02 -3.77 -1.54
C LEU A 73 3.21 -2.80 -1.67
N SER A 74 3.06 -1.70 -2.42
CA SER A 74 4.11 -0.70 -2.55
C SER A 74 4.32 0.09 -1.26
N ALA A 75 3.23 0.46 -0.58
CA ALA A 75 3.30 1.08 0.74
C ALA A 75 3.95 0.14 1.77
N ALA A 76 3.53 -1.13 1.81
CA ALA A 76 4.13 -2.15 2.67
C ALA A 76 5.62 -2.35 2.37
N ARG A 77 6.01 -2.48 1.10
CA ARG A 77 7.42 -2.60 0.69
C ARG A 77 8.26 -1.43 1.20
N THR A 78 7.73 -0.21 1.10
CA THR A 78 8.44 0.99 1.55
C THR A 78 8.52 1.08 3.08
N PHE A 79 7.49 0.63 3.78
CA PHE A 79 7.51 0.49 5.23
C PHE A 79 8.56 -0.54 5.69
N PHE A 80 8.64 -1.71 5.05
CA PHE A 80 9.67 -2.70 5.37
C PHE A 80 11.09 -2.25 5.00
N GLN A 81 11.26 -1.44 3.95
CA GLN A 81 12.54 -0.77 3.70
C GLN A 81 12.95 0.14 4.87
N PHE A 82 11.99 0.87 5.45
CA PHE A 82 12.25 1.66 6.65
C PHE A 82 12.61 0.78 7.85
N LEU A 83 11.89 -0.33 8.08
CA LEU A 83 12.22 -1.27 9.16
C LEU A 83 13.63 -1.83 9.04
N VAL A 84 14.06 -2.21 7.83
CA VAL A 84 15.42 -2.67 7.57
C VAL A 84 16.45 -1.59 7.89
N ARG A 85 16.21 -0.34 7.47
CA ARG A 85 17.10 0.80 7.76
C ARG A 85 17.21 1.10 9.27
N ARG A 86 16.18 0.80 10.06
CA ARG A 86 16.16 0.99 11.52
C ARG A 86 16.68 -0.23 12.28
N GLY A 87 17.03 -1.32 11.59
CA GLY A 87 17.52 -2.56 12.20
C GLY A 87 16.44 -3.45 12.84
N TYR A 88 15.15 -3.15 12.62
CA TYR A 88 14.05 -4.00 13.10
C TYR A 88 13.91 -5.31 12.32
N TYR A 89 14.48 -5.35 11.12
CA TYR A 89 14.35 -6.47 10.21
C TYR A 89 15.62 -6.60 9.37
N SER A 90 16.01 -7.83 9.02
CA SER A 90 17.25 -8.05 8.26
C SER A 90 17.10 -7.69 6.78
N GLU A 91 16.01 -8.12 6.16
CA GLU A 91 15.81 -8.03 4.70
C GLU A 91 14.34 -7.79 4.36
N ASN A 92 14.05 -7.00 3.32
CA ASN A 92 12.66 -6.69 3.01
C ASN A 92 11.89 -7.92 2.45
N PRO A 93 10.86 -8.44 3.15
CA PRO A 93 10.15 -9.63 2.71
C PRO A 93 9.26 -9.41 1.48
N LEU A 94 9.06 -8.16 1.04
CA LEU A 94 8.31 -7.82 -0.17
C LEU A 94 9.20 -7.53 -1.39
N GLN A 95 10.53 -7.65 -1.27
CA GLN A 95 11.46 -7.23 -2.33
C GLN A 95 11.13 -7.86 -3.68
N ASP A 96 10.91 -9.17 -3.71
CA ASP A 96 10.70 -9.95 -4.94
C ASP A 96 9.23 -10.20 -5.29
N ILE A 97 8.29 -9.56 -4.58
CA ILE A 97 6.86 -9.79 -4.81
C ILE A 97 6.37 -8.98 -6.01
N PRO A 98 5.94 -9.63 -7.11
CA PRO A 98 5.55 -8.94 -8.32
C PRO A 98 4.21 -8.23 -8.14
N HIS A 99 4.04 -7.13 -8.87
CA HIS A 99 2.75 -6.46 -8.99
C HIS A 99 1.73 -7.37 -9.73
N LEU A 100 0.44 -7.17 -9.47
CA LEU A 100 -0.63 -7.71 -10.30
C LEU A 100 -0.67 -6.95 -11.64
N LYS A 101 -1.00 -7.67 -12.71
CA LYS A 101 -1.21 -7.06 -14.03
C LYS A 101 -2.38 -6.08 -13.93
N LYS A 102 -2.15 -4.83 -14.35
CA LYS A 102 -3.20 -3.81 -14.42
C LYS A 102 -3.96 -3.96 -15.74
N HIS A 103 -5.26 -3.68 -15.72
CA HIS A 103 -6.02 -3.53 -16.96
C HIS A 103 -5.50 -2.31 -17.74
N ALA A 104 -5.45 -2.43 -19.06
CA ALA A 104 -5.17 -1.28 -19.92
C ALA A 104 -6.38 -0.34 -19.85
N ILE A 105 -6.15 0.90 -19.44
CA ILE A 105 -7.17 1.95 -19.51
C ILE A 105 -7.03 2.57 -20.89
N VAL A 106 -8.04 2.37 -21.74
CA VAL A 106 -8.17 3.12 -22.99
C VAL A 106 -9.03 4.34 -22.65
N PRO A 107 -8.45 5.56 -22.58
CA PRO A 107 -9.25 6.74 -22.31
C PRO A 107 -10.23 6.97 -23.46
N PHE A 108 -11.44 7.40 -23.14
CA PHE A 108 -12.31 7.98 -24.15
C PHE A 108 -11.79 9.37 -24.50
N ILE A 109 -11.46 9.57 -25.77
CA ILE A 109 -10.99 10.86 -26.28
C ILE A 109 -12.14 11.42 -27.12
N PHE A 110 -12.63 12.60 -26.73
CA PHE A 110 -13.66 13.30 -27.49
C PHE A 110 -13.14 13.67 -28.88
N THR A 111 -13.99 13.54 -29.90
CA THR A 111 -13.72 14.19 -31.19
C THR A 111 -13.95 15.70 -31.06
N PRO A 112 -13.44 16.51 -32.00
CA PRO A 112 -13.74 17.95 -32.04
C PRO A 112 -15.25 18.21 -31.97
N GLU A 113 -16.05 17.47 -32.74
CA GLU A 113 -17.50 17.63 -32.79
C GLU A 113 -18.18 17.29 -31.45
N GLN A 114 -17.71 16.25 -30.76
CA GLN A 114 -18.22 15.93 -29.42
C GLN A 114 -17.78 16.96 -28.37
N THR A 115 -16.65 17.62 -28.59
CA THR A 115 -16.19 18.72 -27.74
C THR A 115 -17.08 19.94 -27.94
N ASP A 116 -17.40 20.28 -29.18
CA ASP A 116 -18.32 21.39 -29.50
C ASP A 116 -19.71 21.15 -28.90
N GLN A 117 -20.26 19.93 -29.04
CA GLN A 117 -21.52 19.54 -28.40
C GLN A 117 -21.50 19.66 -26.86
N LEU A 118 -20.36 19.36 -26.23
CA LEU A 118 -20.20 19.49 -24.77
C LEU A 118 -20.15 20.96 -24.33
N LEU A 119 -19.58 21.83 -25.16
CA LEU A 119 -19.48 23.27 -24.87
C LEU A 119 -20.80 24.02 -25.06
N GLU A 120 -21.72 23.49 -25.88
CA GLU A 120 -23.05 24.06 -26.14
C GLU A 120 -24.12 23.67 -25.11
N ALA A 121 -23.82 22.77 -24.16
CA ALA A 121 -24.74 22.25 -23.13
C ALA A 121 -24.65 23.00 -21.78
#